data_AF-A0A7J4RR78-F1
#
_entry.id   AF-A0A7J4RR78-F1
#
_cell.length_a   1.000
_cell.length_b   1.000
_cell.length_c   1.000
_cell.angle_alpha   90.00
_cell.angle_beta   90.00
_cell.angle_gamma   90.00
#
_symmetry.space_group_name_H-M   'P 1'
#
loop_
_entity.id
_entity.type
_entity.pdbx_description
1 polymer ?
#
loop_
_entity_poly.entity_id
_entity_poly.type
_entity_poly.pdbx_seq_one_letter_code
_entity_poly.pdbx_strand_id
1 'polypeptide(L)'
;MAREEAVHLLRRQEYLDEVSSLDLPSSYATWYNVDVATLLNRTRIVGHEVDTDTGQSLVFFDRSLMLCCPASGKMHHYPKHLLHCFVDDNRCDCSEQDEVLFRA
;
A
#
# COMPACT_ATOMS: atom_id res chain seq x y z
N MET A 1 23.61 -3.84 -8.48
CA MET A 1 23.76 -2.63 -7.64
C MET A 1 23.08 -1.41 -8.27
N ALA A 2 23.68 -0.67 -9.22
CA ALA A 2 23.06 0.57 -9.75
C ALA A 2 21.68 0.36 -10.43
N ARG A 3 21.53 -0.74 -11.19
CA ARG A 3 20.25 -1.08 -11.86
C ARG A 3 19.13 -1.42 -10.86
N GLU A 4 19.45 -2.13 -9.78
CA GLU A 4 18.47 -2.52 -8.76
C GLU A 4 18.01 -1.30 -7.95
N GLU A 5 18.94 -0.39 -7.65
CA GLU A 5 18.63 0.87 -6.98
C GLU A 5 17.70 1.75 -7.82
N ALA A 6 17.94 1.85 -9.13
CA ALA A 6 17.05 2.55 -10.05
C ALA A 6 15.63 1.94 -10.08
N VAL A 7 15.50 0.61 -10.03
CA VAL A 7 14.19 -0.07 -9.98
C VAL A 7 13.44 0.26 -8.69
N HIS A 8 14.12 0.29 -7.54
CA HIS A 8 13.46 0.63 -6.28
C HIS A 8 13.05 2.11 -6.20
N LEU A 9 13.83 3.01 -6.80
CA LEU A 9 13.45 4.42 -6.94
C LEU A 9 12.21 4.57 -7.83
N LEU A 10 12.17 3.87 -8.96
CA LEU A 10 11.01 3.85 -9.86
C LEU A 10 9.75 3.36 -9.14
N ARG A 11 9.81 2.22 -8.45
CA ARG A 11 8.66 1.68 -7.71
C ARG A 11 8.13 2.63 -6.63
N ARG A 12 9.02 3.38 -5.99
CA ARG A 12 8.61 4.40 -5.02
C ARG A 12 7.89 5.56 -5.70
N GLN A 13 8.41 6.00 -6.84
CA GLN A 13 7.77 7.05 -7.62
C GLN A 13 6.40 6.60 -8.12
N GLU A 14 6.30 5.41 -8.70
CA GLU A 14 5.04 4.79 -9.14
C GLU A 14 4.00 4.77 -8.01
N TYR A 15 4.40 4.33 -6.82
CA TYR A 15 3.53 4.33 -5.65
C TYR A 15 3.04 5.74 -5.25
N LEU A 16 3.96 6.71 -5.14
CA LEU A 16 3.60 8.07 -4.73
C LEU A 16 2.76 8.79 -5.80
N ASP A 17 3.00 8.50 -7.08
CA ASP A 17 2.22 9.02 -8.19
C ASP A 17 0.81 8.45 -8.18
N GLU A 18 0.65 7.15 -7.94
CA GLU A 18 -0.66 6.50 -7.86
C GLU A 18 -1.51 7.08 -6.72
N VAL A 19 -0.94 7.18 -5.52
CA VAL A 19 -1.64 7.80 -4.38
C VAL A 19 -1.95 9.28 -4.62
N SER A 20 -1.04 10.01 -5.28
CA SER A 20 -1.26 11.43 -5.61
C SER A 20 -2.27 11.65 -6.72
N SER A 21 -2.55 10.62 -7.54
CA SER A 21 -3.57 10.68 -8.59
C SER A 21 -5.00 10.53 -8.04
N LEU A 22 -5.12 10.06 -6.79
CA LEU A 22 -6.40 9.97 -6.10
C LEU A 22 -6.88 11.36 -5.66
N ASP A 23 -8.20 11.59 -5.73
CA ASP A 23 -8.84 12.81 -5.23
C ASP A 23 -9.00 12.77 -3.70
N LEU A 24 -7.87 12.67 -2.99
CA LEU A 24 -7.84 12.55 -1.53
C LEU A 24 -7.98 13.92 -0.85
N PRO A 25 -8.53 13.95 0.38
CA PRO A 25 -8.46 15.14 1.23
C PRO A 25 -7.04 15.68 1.34
N SER A 26 -6.88 17.00 1.37
CA SER A 26 -5.56 17.65 1.40
C SER A 26 -4.68 17.21 2.58
N SER A 27 -5.28 16.86 3.72
CA SER A 27 -4.58 16.30 4.87
C SER A 27 -3.98 14.93 4.59
N TYR A 28 -4.69 14.07 3.85
CA TYR A 28 -4.22 12.73 3.48
C TYR A 28 -3.12 12.83 2.43
N ALA A 29 -3.31 13.69 1.43
CA ALA A 29 -2.29 13.96 0.41
C ALA A 29 -1.00 14.51 1.04
N THR A 30 -1.11 15.40 2.03
CA THR A 30 0.05 15.91 2.79
C THR A 30 0.75 14.80 3.56
N TRP A 31 -0.03 13.97 4.26
CA TRP A 31 0.51 12.85 5.04
C TRP A 31 1.28 11.85 4.16
N TYR A 32 0.77 11.54 2.97
CA TYR A 32 1.48 10.68 2.03
C TYR A 32 2.77 11.32 1.49
N ASN A 33 2.68 12.56 1.01
CA ASN A 33 3.80 13.25 0.36
C ASN A 33 4.91 13.68 1.34
N VAL A 34 4.60 13.80 2.63
CA VAL A 34 5.56 14.20 3.66
C VAL A 34 5.94 13.00 4.53
N ASP A 35 5.02 12.47 5.31
CA ASP A 35 5.33 11.48 6.34
C ASP A 35 5.67 10.12 5.73
N VAL A 36 4.80 9.60 4.85
CA VAL A 36 4.98 8.28 4.22
C VAL A 36 6.18 8.31 3.27
N ALA A 37 6.31 9.34 2.43
CA ALA A 37 7.44 9.50 1.52
C ALA A 37 8.79 9.56 2.27
N THR A 38 8.85 10.27 3.41
CA THR A 38 10.06 10.35 4.25
C THR A 38 10.44 8.97 4.78
N LEU A 39 9.46 8.19 5.26
CA LEU A 39 9.71 6.86 5.79
C LEU A 39 10.16 5.88 4.69
N LEU A 40 9.58 5.99 3.49
CA LEU A 40 9.89 5.10 2.37
C LEU A 40 11.23 5.43 1.68
N ASN A 41 11.83 6.60 1.94
CA ASN A 41 13.01 7.09 1.22
C ASN A 41 14.23 6.14 1.20
N ARG A 42 14.35 5.27 2.21
CA ARG A 42 15.44 4.26 2.30
C ARG A 42 14.94 2.81 2.25
N THR A 43 13.69 2.62 1.89
CA THR A 43 13.07 1.29 1.79
C THR A 43 13.13 0.75 0.37
N ARG A 44 13.23 -0.57 0.26
CA ARG A 44 13.17 -1.30 -1.01
C ARG A 44 11.76 -1.81 -1.22
N ILE A 45 10.99 -1.03 -1.96
CA ILE A 45 9.63 -1.41 -2.34
C ILE A 45 9.70 -2.51 -3.40
N VAL A 46 8.97 -3.59 -3.15
CA VAL A 46 8.82 -4.74 -4.04
C VAL A 46 7.56 -4.59 -4.90
N GLY A 47 6.53 -3.98 -4.34
CA GLY A 47 5.28 -3.62 -5.01
C GLY A 47 4.39 -2.87 -4.03
N HIS A 48 3.23 -2.43 -4.49
CA HIS A 48 2.24 -1.74 -3.68
C HIS A 48 0.83 -1.99 -4.23
N GLU A 49 -0.17 -1.80 -3.39
CA GLU A 49 -1.58 -1.78 -3.74
C GLU A 49 -2.22 -0.54 -3.09
N VAL A 50 -3.15 0.10 -3.80
CA VAL A 50 -3.85 1.29 -3.31
C VAL A 50 -5.36 1.06 -3.44
N ASP A 51 -6.06 1.24 -2.33
CA ASP A 51 -7.51 1.32 -2.32
C ASP A 51 -7.91 2.73 -2.79
N THR A 52 -8.54 2.81 -3.96
CA THR A 52 -8.93 4.06 -4.59
C THR A 52 -10.05 4.79 -3.86
N ASP A 53 -10.86 4.08 -3.06
CA ASP A 53 -12.03 4.63 -2.39
C ASP A 53 -11.65 5.20 -1.03
N THR A 54 -10.78 4.51 -0.30
CA THR A 54 -10.37 4.93 1.06
C THR A 54 -9.03 5.66 1.09
N GLY A 55 -8.23 5.51 0.04
CA GLY A 55 -6.83 5.96 0.00
C GLY A 55 -5.91 5.14 0.89
N GLN A 56 -6.36 4.01 1.46
CA GLN A 56 -5.46 3.09 2.15
C GLN A 56 -4.49 2.46 1.17
N SER A 57 -3.28 2.14 1.62
CA SER A 57 -2.32 1.46 0.76
C SER A 57 -1.53 0.40 1.49
N LEU A 58 -1.14 -0.62 0.74
CA LEU A 58 -0.31 -1.72 1.21
C LEU A 58 1.01 -1.69 0.44
N VAL A 59 2.12 -1.43 1.13
CA VAL A 59 3.45 -1.37 0.54
C VAL A 59 4.23 -2.63 0.90
N PHE A 60 4.69 -3.37 -0.10
CA PHE A 60 5.42 -4.62 0.09
C PHE A 60 6.92 -4.40 0.07
N PHE A 61 7.61 -5.02 1.02
CA PHE A 61 9.07 -5.08 1.10
C PHE A 61 9.54 -6.54 1.03
N ASP A 62 10.85 -6.74 0.92
CA ASP A 62 11.45 -8.08 0.80
C ASP A 62 11.03 -9.04 1.94
N ARG A 63 10.92 -8.52 3.17
CA ARG A 63 10.67 -9.32 4.39
C ARG A 63 9.55 -8.79 5.28
N SER A 64 8.78 -7.84 4.79
CA SER A 64 7.69 -7.22 5.54
C SER A 64 6.72 -6.53 4.59
N LEU A 65 5.60 -6.07 5.10
CA LEU A 65 4.73 -5.12 4.43
C LEU A 65 4.37 -3.97 5.38
N MET A 66 3.85 -2.89 4.84
CA MET A 66 3.33 -1.76 5.61
C MET A 66 1.94 -1.37 5.10
N LEU A 67 0.98 -1.29 6.01
CA LEU A 67 -0.34 -0.74 5.73
C LEU A 67 -0.35 0.73 6.14
N CYS A 68 -0.67 1.62 5.21
CA CYS A 68 -0.84 3.05 5.42
C CYS A 68 -2.34 3.38 5.50
N CYS A 69 -2.77 3.89 6.65
CA CYS A 69 -4.17 4.22 6.93
C CYS A 69 -4.35 5.74 7.09
N PRO A 70 -4.58 6.50 6.00
CA PRO A 70 -4.57 7.97 6.03
C PRO A 70 -5.65 8.55 6.95
N ALA A 71 -6.83 7.92 7.02
CA ALA A 71 -7.91 8.34 7.91
C ALA A 71 -7.53 8.35 9.39
N SER A 72 -6.61 7.46 9.79
CA SER A 72 -6.09 7.39 11.16
C SER A 72 -4.71 8.03 11.31
N GLY A 73 -4.05 8.40 10.22
CA GLY A 73 -2.66 8.85 10.19
C GLY A 73 -1.65 7.79 10.63
N LYS A 74 -2.01 6.49 10.60
CA LYS A 74 -1.18 5.39 11.11
C LYS A 74 -0.52 4.60 9.99
N MET A 75 0.70 4.15 10.27
CA MET A 75 1.42 3.16 9.49
C MET A 75 1.59 1.91 10.34
N HIS A 76 1.12 0.77 9.84
CA HIS A 76 1.26 -0.51 10.50
C HIS A 76 2.30 -1.34 9.75
N HIS A 77 3.43 -1.63 10.41
CA HIS A 77 4.48 -2.46 9.84
C HIS A 77 4.31 -3.92 10.29
N TYR A 78 4.30 -4.84 9.32
CA TYR A 78 4.12 -6.26 9.57
C TYR A 78 5.29 -7.07 8.98
N PRO A 79 6.15 -7.66 9.82
CA PRO A 79 7.16 -8.61 9.37
C PRO A 79 6.52 -9.85 8.73
N LYS A 80 7.09 -10.37 7.63
CA LYS A 80 6.53 -11.51 6.88
C LYS A 80 6.33 -12.77 7.74
N HIS A 81 7.22 -13.00 8.71
CA HIS A 81 7.12 -14.15 9.60
C HIS A 81 6.01 -14.03 10.66
N LEU A 82 5.34 -12.87 10.74
CA LEU A 82 4.19 -12.62 11.62
C LEU A 82 2.88 -12.48 10.84
N LEU A 83 2.91 -12.57 9.51
CA LEU A 83 1.72 -12.53 8.67
C LEU A 83 1.05 -13.90 8.67
N HIS A 84 -0.07 -14.02 9.37
CA HIS A 84 -1.02 -15.11 9.20
C HIS A 84 -2.15 -14.59 8.31
N CYS A 85 -2.11 -14.91 7.01
CA CYS A 85 -3.25 -14.65 6.13
C CYS A 85 -4.30 -15.73 6.38
N PHE A 86 -5.41 -15.35 7.02
CA PHE A 86 -6.63 -16.15 6.98
C PHE A 86 -7.34 -15.79 5.68
N VAL A 87 -7.53 -16.79 4.82
CA VAL A 87 -8.33 -16.65 3.61
C VAL A 87 -9.70 -17.17 3.95
N ASP A 88 -10.64 -16.26 4.21
CA ASP A 88 -12.03 -16.63 4.41
C ASP A 88 -12.68 -16.87 3.04
N ASP A 89 -13.24 -18.06 2.86
CA ASP A 89 -13.98 -18.43 1.66
C ASP A 89 -15.40 -17.89 1.73
N ASN A 90 -15.56 -16.61 1.40
CA ASN A 90 -16.87 -15.95 1.41
C ASN A 90 -17.76 -16.35 0.23
N ARG A 91 -17.37 -17.31 -0.62
CA ARG A 91 -18.24 -17.81 -1.71
C ARG A 91 -19.53 -18.44 -1.17
N CYS A 92 -19.49 -18.94 0.06
CA CYS A 92 -20.65 -19.53 0.74
C CYS A 92 -21.58 -18.49 1.37
N ASP A 93 -21.08 -17.27 1.62
CA ASP A 93 -21.84 -16.16 2.18
C ASP A 93 -22.32 -15.26 1.02
N CYS A 94 -23.29 -15.78 0.26
CA CYS A 94 -23.94 -15.03 -0.81
C CYS A 94 -24.82 -13.91 -0.24
N SER A 95 -24.23 -12.76 0.10
CA SER A 95 -24.95 -11.50 0.16
C SER A 95 -24.34 -10.53 -0.85
N GLU A 96 -24.99 -10.45 -2.01
CA GLU A 96 -24.86 -9.43 -3.06
C GLU A 96 -23.69 -8.44 -2.95
N GLN A 97 -22.53 -8.79 -3.46
CA GLN A 97 -21.52 -7.81 -3.86
C GLN A 97 -20.91 -8.25 -5.19
N ASP A 98 -21.33 -7.56 -6.26
CA ASP A 98 -20.87 -7.70 -7.65
C ASP A 98 -19.45 -7.12 -7.86
N GLU A 99 -18.62 -7.16 -6.82
CA GLU A 99 -17.28 -6.56 -6.83
C GLU A 99 -16.20 -7.64 -6.89
N VAL A 100 -15.18 -7.35 -7.69
CA VAL A 100 -14.04 -8.23 -7.92
C VAL A 100 -13.31 -8.43 -6.59
N LEU A 101 -13.41 -9.64 -6.03
CA LEU A 101 -12.81 -9.99 -4.74
C LEU A 101 -11.27 -9.96 -4.74
N PHE A 102 -10.64 -10.17 -5.91
CA PHE A 102 -9.20 -10.08 -6.08
C PHE A 102 -8.86 -9.56 -7.48
N ARG A 103 -8.01 -8.54 -7.55
CA ARG A 103 -7.30 -8.12 -8.76
C ARG A 103 -5.89 -8.69 -8.71
N ALA A 104 -5.43 -9.26 -9.82
CA ALA A 104 -4.12 -9.88 -9.97
C ALA A 104 -3.17 -9.01 -10.78
#